data_AF-A0A7S3HQX5-F1
#
_entry.id   AF-A0A7S3HQX5-F1
#
_cell.length_a   1.000
_cell.length_b   1.000
_cell.length_c   1.000
_cell.angle_alpha   90.00
_cell.angle_beta   90.00
_cell.angle_gamma   90.00
#
_symmetry.space_group_name_H-M   'P 1'
#
loop_
_entity.id
_entity.type
_entity.pdbx_description
1 polymer ?
#
loop_
_entity_poly.entity_id
_entity_poly.type
_entity_poly.pdbx_seq_one_letter_code
_entity_poly.pdbx_strand_id
1 'polypeptide(L)'
;TRDFVRTPDNFTAVFFLNQTNLLLRNNRLSYHVPGTILDRVNITILQGNLFSCELDNSDLPEHDSGRPTYQCGSNSFNISYYFWLAATAVLFVTVFLIYYWR
;
A
#
# COMPACT_ATOMS: atom_id res chain seq x y z
N THR A 1 -33.48 3.42 -5.54
CA THR A 1 -33.62 4.49 -6.55
C THR A 1 -32.42 5.40 -6.43
N ARG A 2 -31.56 5.44 -7.45
CA ARG A 2 -30.31 6.23 -7.46
C ARG A 2 -30.59 7.51 -8.24
N ASP A 3 -30.63 8.64 -7.54
CA ASP A 3 -30.68 9.94 -8.21
C ASP A 3 -29.25 10.46 -8.39
N PHE A 4 -28.82 10.49 -9.63
CA PHE A 4 -27.57 11.12 -10.06
C PHE A 4 -27.82 12.63 -10.16
N VAL A 5 -27.50 13.38 -9.10
CA VAL A 5 -27.60 14.83 -9.11
C VAL A 5 -26.45 15.41 -9.95
N ARG A 6 -26.82 16.09 -11.03
CA ARG A 6 -25.94 16.85 -11.92
C ARG A 6 -25.40 18.08 -11.17
N THR A 7 -24.07 18.24 -11.13
CA THR A 7 -23.37 19.38 -10.49
C THR A 7 -23.43 20.65 -11.35
N PRO A 8 -23.51 21.86 -10.76
CA PRO A 8 -23.03 23.09 -11.38
C PRO A 8 -21.61 23.45 -10.90
N ASP A 9 -20.73 23.66 -11.88
CA ASP A 9 -19.53 24.49 -11.96
C ASP A 9 -19.02 25.19 -10.67
N ASN A 10 -18.32 24.44 -9.80
CA ASN A 10 -17.12 24.86 -9.05
C ASN A 10 -16.76 23.78 -8.01
N PHE A 11 -15.71 23.01 -8.31
CA PHE A 11 -15.39 21.78 -7.60
C PHE A 11 -14.58 22.05 -6.32
N THR A 12 -15.27 22.43 -5.24
CA THR A 12 -14.80 22.14 -3.88
C THR A 12 -15.61 20.95 -3.35
N ALA A 13 -15.10 19.75 -3.58
CA ALA A 13 -15.72 18.53 -3.04
C ALA A 13 -15.45 18.45 -1.53
N VAL A 14 -16.31 19.07 -0.73
CA VAL A 14 -16.36 18.83 0.72
C VAL A 14 -17.09 17.50 0.92
N PHE A 15 -16.31 16.41 1.04
CA PHE A 15 -16.84 15.08 1.34
C PHE A 15 -17.30 15.00 2.80
N PHE A 16 -18.57 15.29 3.07
CA PHE A 16 -19.20 14.93 4.34
C PHE A 16 -19.46 13.43 4.39
N LEU A 17 -18.44 12.65 4.76
CA LEU A 17 -18.53 11.21 4.94
C LEU A 17 -19.20 10.88 6.27
N ASN A 18 -20.52 11.10 6.34
CA ASN A 18 -21.39 10.52 7.37
C ASN A 18 -21.81 9.10 6.96
N GLN A 19 -20.83 8.31 6.53
CA GLN A 19 -20.98 6.92 6.14
C GLN A 19 -20.31 6.10 7.24
N THR A 20 -21.11 5.31 7.94
CA THR A 20 -20.64 4.44 9.03
C THR A 20 -19.86 3.24 8.53
N ASN A 21 -19.80 3.01 7.21
CA ASN A 21 -19.09 1.89 6.58
C ASN A 21 -18.49 2.34 5.25
N LEU A 22 -17.20 2.06 5.03
CA LEU A 22 -16.48 2.38 3.79
C LEU A 22 -15.90 1.09 3.19
N LEU A 23 -16.46 0.66 2.06
CA LEU A 23 -16.12 -0.61 1.38
C LEU A 23 -15.55 -0.32 0.00
N LEU A 24 -14.23 -0.32 -0.15
CA LEU A 24 -13.56 -0.17 -1.45
C LEU A 24 -12.66 -1.37 -1.69
N ARG A 25 -13.25 -2.46 -2.17
CA ARG A 25 -12.53 -3.71 -2.45
C ARG A 25 -12.30 -3.86 -3.96
N ASN A 26 -11.14 -4.39 -4.35
CA ASN A 26 -10.80 -4.73 -5.75
C ASN A 26 -10.87 -3.57 -6.76
N ASN A 27 -10.30 -2.41 -6.41
CA ASN A 27 -10.27 -1.22 -7.29
C ASN A 27 -8.87 -0.91 -7.82
N ARG A 28 -7.87 -1.75 -7.52
CA ARG A 28 -6.44 -1.51 -7.83
C ARG A 28 -5.98 -0.11 -7.40
N LEU A 29 -6.56 0.44 -6.33
CA LEU A 29 -6.10 1.69 -5.74
C LEU A 29 -4.66 1.50 -5.29
N SER A 30 -3.83 2.49 -5.56
CA SER A 30 -2.41 2.45 -5.24
C SER A 30 -1.99 3.73 -4.54
N TYR A 31 -0.72 3.79 -4.13
CA TYR A 31 -0.12 4.90 -3.40
C TYR A 31 -0.41 4.89 -1.89
N HIS A 32 -0.61 6.04 -1.25
CA HIS A 32 -0.78 6.12 0.20
C HIS A 32 -2.26 6.11 0.60
N VAL A 33 -2.53 5.60 1.80
CA VAL A 33 -3.84 5.73 2.46
C VAL A 33 -3.88 7.12 3.12
N PRO A 34 -4.88 7.98 2.83
CA PRO A 34 -4.96 9.29 3.46
C PRO A 34 -5.26 9.17 4.96
N GLY A 35 -4.58 9.98 5.79
CA GLY A 35 -4.68 9.88 7.26
C GLY A 35 -6.10 10.01 7.83
N THR A 36 -6.98 10.73 7.13
CA THR A 36 -8.39 10.92 7.51
C THR A 36 -9.22 9.64 7.62
N ILE A 37 -8.74 8.51 7.10
CA ILE A 37 -9.44 7.23 7.13
C ILE A 37 -8.70 6.14 7.92
N LEU A 38 -7.57 6.47 8.55
CA LEU A 38 -6.81 5.53 9.38
C LEU A 38 -7.61 5.12 10.63
N ASP A 39 -8.27 6.09 11.27
CA ASP A 39 -8.99 5.91 12.54
C ASP A 39 -10.45 5.44 12.36
N ARG A 40 -10.89 5.12 11.13
CA ARG A 40 -12.27 4.67 10.92
C ARG A 40 -12.45 3.22 11.32
N VAL A 41 -13.41 2.96 12.21
CA VAL A 41 -13.73 1.63 12.75
C VAL A 41 -14.27 0.63 11.70
N ASN A 42 -15.02 1.12 10.71
CA ASN A 42 -15.72 0.26 9.76
C ASN A 42 -15.24 0.53 8.33
N ILE A 43 -14.02 0.09 8.05
CA ILE A 43 -13.37 0.28 6.76
C ILE A 43 -12.89 -1.05 6.20
N THR A 44 -13.10 -1.26 4.90
CA THR A 44 -12.39 -2.30 4.16
C THR A 44 -11.91 -1.76 2.83
N ILE A 45 -10.64 -1.38 2.79
CA ILE A 45 -9.97 -0.86 1.60
C ILE A 45 -8.75 -1.67 1.21
N LEU A 46 -8.19 -2.47 2.11
CA LEU A 46 -6.95 -3.18 1.80
C LEU A 46 -7.16 -4.33 0.80
N GLN A 47 -8.33 -4.95 0.84
CA GLN A 47 -8.60 -6.13 0.01
C GLN A 47 -8.69 -5.76 -1.49
N GLY A 48 -7.74 -6.26 -2.28
CA GLY A 48 -7.70 -6.07 -3.73
C GLY A 48 -7.19 -4.70 -4.20
N ASN A 49 -6.54 -3.95 -3.30
CA ASN A 49 -5.83 -2.71 -3.62
C ASN A 49 -4.34 -2.86 -3.27
N LEU A 50 -3.48 -2.01 -3.85
CA LEU A 50 -2.03 -2.09 -3.79
C LEU A 50 -1.42 -0.79 -3.25
N PHE A 51 -1.62 -0.55 -1.95
CA PHE A 51 -1.04 0.57 -1.23
C PHE A 51 0.45 0.36 -0.94
N SER A 52 1.17 1.47 -0.95
CA SER A 52 2.48 1.59 -0.33
C SER A 52 2.28 1.77 1.17
N CYS A 53 3.05 1.06 1.96
CA CYS A 53 3.05 1.23 3.41
C CYS A 53 4.45 1.13 3.97
N GLU A 54 4.60 1.68 5.16
CA GLU A 54 5.74 1.52 6.03
C GLU A 54 5.82 0.09 6.61
N LEU A 55 7.02 -0.38 6.95
CA LEU A 55 7.24 -1.75 7.46
C LEU A 55 6.48 -2.06 8.75
N ASP A 56 6.17 -1.03 9.54
CA ASP A 56 5.43 -1.12 10.80
C ASP A 56 3.90 -1.11 10.61
N ASN A 57 3.42 -0.99 9.37
CA ASN A 57 2.01 -0.88 9.01
C ASN A 57 1.29 0.32 9.67
N SER A 58 2.02 1.33 10.14
CA SER A 58 1.44 2.53 10.79
C SER A 58 0.52 3.32 9.86
N ASP A 59 0.85 3.34 8.57
CA ASP A 59 0.08 4.01 7.51
C ASP A 59 -1.14 3.21 7.01
N LEU A 60 -1.49 2.10 7.66
CA LEU A 60 -2.69 1.34 7.33
C LEU A 60 -3.81 1.60 8.33
N PRO A 61 -5.09 1.53 7.91
CA PRO A 61 -6.20 1.69 8.83
C PRO A 61 -6.16 0.65 9.95
N GLU A 62 -6.27 1.08 11.19
CA GLU A 62 -6.14 0.20 12.37
C GLU A 62 -7.28 -0.80 12.46
N HIS A 63 -8.47 -0.40 12.02
CA HIS A 63 -9.68 -1.21 12.12
C HIS A 63 -10.06 -1.96 10.83
N ASP A 64 -9.17 -2.02 9.82
CA ASP A 64 -9.44 -2.85 8.64
C ASP A 64 -9.14 -4.33 8.94
N SER A 65 -10.16 -5.17 8.84
CA SER A 65 -10.04 -6.64 8.98
C SER A 65 -8.98 -7.29 8.07
N GLY A 66 -8.62 -6.64 6.96
CA GLY A 66 -7.60 -7.11 6.02
C GLY A 66 -6.17 -6.74 6.40
N ARG A 67 -5.95 -5.90 7.43
CA ARG A 67 -4.62 -5.48 7.87
C ARG A 67 -3.65 -6.62 8.21
N PRO A 68 -4.01 -7.66 8.98
CA PRO A 68 -3.04 -8.68 9.40
C PRO A 68 -2.54 -9.57 8.25
N THR A 69 -3.28 -9.66 7.15
CA THR A 69 -2.92 -10.46 5.97
C THR A 69 -2.48 -9.61 4.79
N TYR A 70 -2.42 -8.28 4.96
CA TYR A 70 -2.07 -7.37 3.89
C TYR A 70 -0.57 -7.39 3.62
N GLN A 71 -0.19 -7.57 2.36
CA GLN A 71 1.19 -7.44 1.90
C GLN A 71 1.28 -6.16 1.07
N CYS A 72 2.09 -5.22 1.53
CA CYS A 72 2.23 -3.94 0.86
C CYS A 72 2.99 -4.08 -0.45
N GLY A 73 2.52 -3.36 -1.47
CA GLY A 73 3.11 -3.43 -2.81
C GLY A 73 4.57 -2.98 -2.84
N SER A 74 4.92 -1.96 -2.04
CA SER A 74 6.30 -1.46 -1.89
C SER A 74 7.23 -2.51 -1.29
N ASN A 75 6.81 -3.20 -0.23
CA ASN A 75 7.64 -4.16 0.47
C ASN A 75 7.93 -5.41 -0.39
N SER A 76 6.92 -5.92 -1.10
CA SER A 76 7.10 -7.06 -2.00
C SER A 76 8.14 -6.78 -3.10
N PHE A 77 8.23 -5.54 -3.59
CA PHE A 77 9.21 -5.18 -4.61
C PHE A 77 10.62 -5.01 -4.02
N ASN A 78 10.72 -4.33 -2.87
CA ASN A 78 11.98 -4.08 -2.20
C ASN A 78 12.69 -5.39 -1.81
N ILE A 79 11.96 -6.36 -1.25
CA ILE A 79 12.52 -7.65 -0.83
C ILE A 79 13.21 -8.37 -2.00
N SER A 80 12.54 -8.50 -3.14
CA SER A 80 13.11 -9.16 -4.32
C SER A 80 14.32 -8.41 -4.87
N TYR A 81 14.28 -7.07 -4.84
CA TYR A 81 15.39 -6.24 -5.31
C TYR A 81 16.63 -6.36 -4.41
N TYR A 82 16.46 -6.28 -3.09
CA TYR A 82 17.56 -6.45 -2.12
C TYR A 82 18.16 -7.86 -2.19
N PHE A 83 17.33 -8.89 -2.40
CA PHE A 83 17.82 -10.26 -2.58
C PHE A 83 18.76 -10.38 -3.80
N TRP A 84 18.38 -9.80 -4.93
CA TRP A 84 19.22 -9.77 -6.13
C TRP A 84 20.50 -8.97 -5.95
N LEU A 85 20.44 -7.81 -5.30
CA LEU A 85 21.61 -7.01 -4.97
C LEU A 85 22.59 -7.77 -4.05
N ALA A 86 22.08 -8.46 -3.04
CA ALA A 86 22.91 -9.25 -2.14
C ALA A 86 23.58 -10.42 -2.87
N ALA A 87 22.84 -11.16 -3.71
CA ALA A 87 23.37 -12.28 -4.48
C ALA A 87 24.47 -11.84 -5.45
N THR A 88 24.27 -10.74 -6.16
CA THR A 88 25.27 -10.19 -7.09
C THR A 88 26.50 -9.67 -6.34
N ALA A 89 26.34 -9.00 -5.20
CA ALA A 89 27.46 -8.56 -4.37
C ALA A 89 28.32 -9.75 -3.87
N VAL A 90 27.68 -10.83 -3.39
CA VAL A 90 28.39 -12.05 -2.96
C VAL A 90 29.18 -12.67 -4.13
N LEU A 91 28.60 -12.70 -5.32
CA LEU A 91 29.28 -13.20 -6.51
C LEU A 91 30.52 -12.38 -6.85
N PHE A 92 30.43 -11.04 -6.82
CA PHE A 92 31.60 -10.18 -7.04
C PHE A 92 32.69 -10.38 -5.98
N VAL A 93 32.31 -10.49 -4.71
CA VAL A 93 33.25 -10.72 -3.61
C VAL A 93 33.95 -12.07 -3.78
N THR A 94 33.23 -13.13 -4.12
CA THR A 94 33.83 -14.45 -4.31
C THR A 94 34.80 -14.48 -5.49
N VAL A 95 34.45 -13.87 -6.63
CA VAL A 95 35.34 -13.73 -7.79
C VAL A 95 36.58 -12.91 -7.43
N PHE A 96 36.41 -11.79 -6.73
CA PHE A 96 37.51 -10.93 -6.29
C PHE A 96 38.47 -11.68 -5.36
N LEU A 97 37.94 -12.43 -4.38
CA LEU A 97 38.77 -13.25 -3.49
C LEU A 97 39.51 -14.31 -4.30
N ILE A 98 38.85 -15.04 -5.20
CA ILE A 98 39.52 -16.03 -6.05
C ILE A 98 40.64 -15.38 -6.88
N TYR A 99 40.42 -14.17 -7.41
CA TYR A 99 41.44 -13.44 -8.16
C TYR A 99 42.64 -13.03 -7.30
N TYR A 100 42.40 -12.55 -6.07
CA TYR A 100 43.47 -12.15 -5.16
C TYR A 100 44.26 -13.32 -4.58
N TRP A 101 43.61 -14.47 -4.40
CA TRP A 101 44.21 -15.68 -3.86
C TRP A 101 44.88 -16.56 -4.92
N ARG A 102 44.77 -16.20 -6.21
CA ARG A 102 45.38 -16.89 -7.34
C ARG A 102 46.58 -16.11 -7.86
#